data_AF-A0A392RUK2-F1
#
_entry.id   AF-A0A392RUK2-F1
#
_cell.length_a   1.000
_cell.length_b   1.000
_cell.length_c   1.000
_cell.angle_alpha   90.00
_cell.angle_beta   90.00
_cell.angle_gamma   90.00
#
_symmetry.space_group_name_H-M   'P 1'
#
loop_
_entity.id
_entity.type
_entity.pdbx_description
1 polymer ?
#
loop_
_entity_poly.entity_id
_entity_poly.type
_entity_poly.pdbx_seq_one_letter_code
_entity_poly.pdbx_strand_id
1 'polypeptide(L)' 'MSPIIVLFLSREWESYLVSGWKGYVLKEKMKRLKGALKKWNKEVYGSIDTKIAALVDDIERLDLKGESEGLSEDEL' A
#
# COMPACT_ATOMS: atom_id res chain seq x y z
N MET A 1 -4.19 -14.79 -4.53
CA MET A 1 -4.74 -13.69 -3.71
C MET A 1 -4.33 -13.95 -2.27
N SER A 2 -3.73 -12.99 -1.56
CA SER A 2 -3.20 -13.19 -0.19
C SER A 2 -4.33 -13.63 0.77
N PRO A 3 -4.21 -14.73 1.54
CA PRO A 3 -5.28 -15.19 2.44
C PRO A 3 -5.73 -14.15 3.47
N ILE A 4 -4.83 -13.26 3.88
CA ILE A 4 -5.07 -12.25 4.92
C ILE A 4 -5.98 -11.13 4.41
N ILE A 5 -5.91 -10.77 3.13
CA ILE A 5 -6.77 -9.70 2.57
C ILE A 5 -8.24 -10.15 2.55
N VAL A 6 -8.51 -11.43 2.28
CA VAL A 6 -9.87 -11.97 2.21
C VAL A 6 -10.51 -11.95 3.61
N LEU A 7 -9.76 -12.39 4.63
CA LEU A 7 -10.20 -12.34 6.03
C LEU A 7 -10.49 -10.90 6.48
N PHE A 8 -9.62 -9.96 6.13
CA PHE A 8 -9.81 -8.54 6.43
C PHE A 8 -11.08 -7.98 5.78
N LEU A 9 -11.29 -8.23 4.48
CA LEU A 9 -12.44 -7.72 3.74
C LEU A 9 -13.76 -8.25 4.30
N SER A 10 -13.86 -9.54 4.60
CA SER A 10 -15.08 -10.14 5.17
C SER A 10 -15.42 -9.51 6.52
N ARG A 11 -14.43 -9.39 7.42
CA ARG A 11 -14.62 -8.80 8.76
C ARG A 11 -15.11 -7.36 8.68
N GLU A 12 -14.45 -6.54 7.86
CA GLU A 12 -14.79 -5.14 7.68
C GLU A 12 -16.19 -4.99 7.06
N TRP A 13 -16.49 -5.76 6.01
CA TRP A 13 -17.79 -5.72 5.35
C TRP A 13 -18.94 -6.05 6.29
N GLU A 14 -18.79 -7.06 7.14
CA GLU A 14 -19.80 -7.46 8.13
C GLU A 14 -20.02 -6.42 9.22
N SER A 15 -18.95 -5.71 9.63
CA SER A 15 -19.01 -4.67 10.66
C SER A 15 -19.77 -3.40 10.24
N TYR A 16 -19.93 -3.16 8.93
CA TYR A 16 -20.51 -1.93 8.43
C TYR A 16 -22.05 -1.96 8.50
N LEU A 17 -22.58 -1.34 9.55
CA LEU A 17 -24.01 -1.04 9.68
C LEU A 17 -24.35 0.20 8.85
N VAL A 18 -25.06 -0.01 7.74
CA VAL A 18 -25.55 1.04 6.84
C VAL A 18 -26.98 0.70 6.44
N SER A 19 -27.89 1.66 6.57
CA SER A 19 -29.30 1.55 6.19
C SER A 19 -29.64 2.51 5.05
N GLY A 20 -30.72 2.21 4.31
CA GLY A 20 -31.18 2.98 3.16
C GLY A 20 -31.60 2.08 1.99
N TRP A 21 -31.84 2.67 0.82
CA TRP A 21 -32.07 1.89 -0.39
C TRP A 21 -30.82 1.09 -0.78
N LYS A 22 -31.00 -0.05 -1.45
CA LYS A 22 -29.93 -1.03 -1.69
C LYS A 22 -28.67 -0.43 -2.34
N GLY A 23 -28.83 0.52 -3.27
CA GLY A 23 -27.69 1.18 -3.91
C GLY A 23 -26.94 2.13 -2.98
N TYR A 24 -27.62 2.80 -2.05
CA TYR A 24 -26.95 3.61 -1.02
C TYR A 24 -26.16 2.74 -0.05
N VAL A 25 -26.76 1.63 0.41
CA VAL A 25 -26.08 0.67 1.30
C VAL A 25 -24.82 0.15 0.62
N LEU A 26 -24.91 -0.28 -0.63
CA LEU A 26 -23.76 -0.77 -1.39
C LEU A 26 -22.67 0.32 -1.57
N LYS A 27 -23.07 1.52 -1.99
CA LYS A 27 -22.16 2.67 -2.18
C LYS A 27 -21.38 2.99 -0.91
N GLU A 28 -22.06 3.11 0.22
CA GLU A 28 -21.42 3.52 1.48
C GLU A 28 -20.55 2.40 2.07
N LYS A 29 -20.97 1.13 1.99
CA LYS A 29 -20.12 0.01 2.41
C LYS A 29 -18.84 -0.05 1.55
N MET A 30 -18.94 0.14 0.24
CA MET A 30 -17.78 0.19 -0.66
C MET A 30 -16.84 1.38 -0.36
N LYS A 31 -17.41 2.56 -0.08
CA LYS A 31 -16.63 3.75 0.29
C LYS A 31 -15.82 3.51 1.56
N ARG A 32 -16.42 2.92 2.59
CA ARG A 32 -15.74 2.57 3.85
C ARG A 32 -14.66 1.52 3.62
N LEU A 33 -14.99 0.46 2.89
CA LEU A 33 -14.07 -0.63 2.57
C LEU A 33 -12.82 -0.13 1.83
N LYS A 34 -12.99 0.80 0.87
CA LYS A 34 -11.88 1.43 0.16
C LYS A 34 -10.91 2.16 1.11
N GLY A 35 -11.44 2.88 2.09
CA GLY A 35 -10.64 3.57 3.11
C GLY A 35 -9.90 2.60 4.02
N ALA A 36 -10.62 1.60 4.54
CA ALA A 36 -10.07 0.57 5.40
C ALA A 36 -8.96 -0.23 4.69
N LEU A 37 -9.18 -0.59 3.42
CA LEU A 37 -8.20 -1.32 2.62
C LEU A 37 -6.92 -0.51 2.37
N LYS A 38 -7.03 0.80 2.09
CA LYS A 38 -5.85 1.67 1.97
C LYS A 38 -5.03 1.70 3.26
N LYS A 39 -5.70 1.82 4.41
CA LYS A 39 -5.06 1.83 5.72
C LYS A 39 -4.37 0.49 6.00
N TRP A 40 -5.10 -0.61 5.86
CA TRP A 40 -4.58 -1.96 6.05
C TRP A 40 -3.39 -2.26 5.12
N ASN A 41 -3.46 -1.86 3.85
CA ASN A 41 -2.37 -2.04 2.90
C ASN A 41 -1.10 -1.30 3.35
N LYS A 42 -1.25 -0.07 3.86
CA LYS A 42 -0.14 0.70 4.41
C LYS A 42 0.45 0.06 5.67
N GLU A 43 -0.39 -0.47 6.54
CA GLU A 43 0.05 -1.14 7.78
C GLU A 43 0.78 -2.45 7.51
N VAL A 44 0.32 -3.25 6.54
CA VAL A 44 0.90 -4.56 6.24
C VAL A 44 2.11 -4.48 5.30
N TYR A 45 2.05 -3.64 4.27
CA TYR A 45 3.08 -3.59 3.23
C TYR A 45 3.95 -2.32 3.26
N GLY A 46 3.65 -1.39 4.17
CA GLY A 46 4.26 -0.07 4.21
C GLY A 46 3.65 0.89 3.19
N SER A 47 4.15 2.14 3.16
CA SER A 47 3.82 3.06 2.07
C SER A 47 4.70 2.73 0.87
N ILE A 48 4.05 2.41 -0.25
CA ILE A 48 4.78 2.19 -1.50
C ILE A 48 5.54 3.46 -1.91
N ASP A 49 4.97 4.63 -1.64
CA ASP A 49 5.60 5.93 -1.88
C ASP A 49 6.90 6.08 -1.09
N THR A 50 6.94 5.64 0.17
CA THR A 50 8.18 5.66 0.96
C THR A 50 9.24 4.70 0.43
N LYS A 51 8.83 3.53 -0.10
CA LYS A 51 9.78 2.59 -0.72
C LYS A 51 10.33 3.15 -2.03
N ILE A 52 9.48 3.78 -2.84
CA ILE A 52 9.88 4.44 -4.08
C ILE A 52 10.88 5.57 -3.76
N ALA A 53 10.57 6.43 -2.78
CA ALA A 53 11.46 7.51 -2.38
C ALA A 53 12.82 7.00 -1.90
N ALA A 54 12.84 5.96 -1.06
CA ALA A 54 14.08 5.35 -0.59
C ALA A 54 14.90 4.75 -1.76
N LEU A 55 14.25 4.06 -2.69
CA LEU A 55 14.93 3.52 -3.87
C LEU A 55 15.48 4.61 -4.79
N VAL A 56 14.77 5.74 -4.95
CA VAL A 56 15.27 6.88 -5.73
C VAL A 56 16.51 7.48 -5.06
N ASP A 57 16.50 7.67 -3.75
CA ASP A 57 17.64 8.18 -2.98
C ASP A 57 18.85 7.22 -3.06
N ASP A 58 18.60 5.91 -2.99
CA ASP A 58 19.63 4.88 -3.18
C ASP A 58 20.25 4.93 -4.59
N ILE A 59 19.42 5.14 -5.63
CA ILE A 59 19.88 5.30 -7.02
C ILE A 59 20.75 6.55 -7.16
N GLU A 60 20.28 7.71 -6.68
CA GLU A 60 21.05 8.97 -6.78
C GLU A 60 22.39 8.87 -6.05
N ARG A 61 22.42 8.21 -4.88
CA ARG A 61 23.67 7.96 -4.15
C ARG A 61 24.64 7.10 -4.96
N LEU A 62 24.15 6.04 -5.61
CA LEU A 62 24.98 5.16 -6.43
C LEU A 62 25.49 5.87 -7.68
N ASP A 63 24.67 6.69 -8.34
CA ASP A 63 25.08 7.49 -9.49
C ASP A 63 26.23 8.44 -9.12
N LEU A 64 26.09 9.21 -8.02
CA LEU A 64 27.13 10.11 -7.53
C LEU A 64 28.43 9.38 -7.14
N LYS A 65 28.31 8.21 -6.51
CA LYS A 65 29.47 7.38 -6.15
C LYS A 65 30.16 6.84 -7.40
N GLY A 66 29.39 6.38 -8.39
CA GLY A 66 29.90 5.88 -9.67
C GLY A 66 30.69 6.95 -10.44
N GLU A 67 30.27 8.21 -10.38
CA GLU A 67 30.97 9.34 -11.01
C GLU A 67 32.27 9.75 -10.28
N SER A 68 32.32 9.60 -8.96
CA SER A 68 33.41 10.11 -8.13
C SER A 68 34.47 9.05 -7.78
N GLU A 69 34.02 7.88 -7.33
CA GLU A 69 34.87 6.84 -6.73
C GLU A 69 34.80 5.50 -7.49
N GLY A 70 33.76 5.31 -8.32
CA GLY A 70 33.42 4.03 -8.93
C GLY A 70 32.59 3.14 -8.01
N LEU A 71 31.84 2.20 -8.59
CA LEU A 71 31.01 1.25 -7.86
C LEU A 71 31.74 -0.08 -7.64
N SER A 72 31.45 -0.74 -6.52
CA SER A 72 31.91 -2.12 -6.28
C SER A 72 31.06 -3.15 -7.03
N GLU A 73 31.54 -4.38 -7.13
CA GLU A 73 30.83 -5.48 -7.83
C GLU A 73 29.48 -5.83 -7.16
N ASP A 74 29.37 -5.63 -5.85
CA ASP A 74 28.12 -5.82 -5.09
C ASP A 74 27.11 -4.67 -5.26
N GLU A 75 27.54 -3.54 -5.84
CA GLU A 75 26.74 -2.33 -6.07
C GLU A 75 26.35 -2.14 -7.54
N LEU A 76 26.78 -3.04 -8.44
CA LEU A 76 26.47 -3.06 -9.88
C LEU A 76 25.15 -3.77 -10.20
#